data_AF-A0AA90TUV9-F1
#
_entry.id   AF-A0AA90TUV9-F1
#
_cell.length_a   1.000
_cell.length_b   1.000
_cell.length_c   1.000
_cell.angle_alpha   90.00
_cell.angle_beta   90.00
_cell.angle_gamma   90.00
#
_symmetry.space_group_name_H-M   'P 1'
#
loop_
_entity.id
_entity.type
_entity.pdbx_description
1 polymer ?
#
loop_
_entity_poly.entity_id
_entity_poly.type
_entity_poly.pdbx_seq_one_letter_code
_entity_poly.pdbx_strand_id
1 'polypeptide(L)' 'MRARGGFEVDIAWADGKLTGATIRSVAGQGGATVRYGDKVVALNLKPGASARLGSMLAVQKQ' A
#
# COMPACT_ATOMS: atom_id res chain seq x y z
N MET A 1 -7.77 -7.47 -2.14
CA MET A 1 -6.84 -8.59 -2.44
C MET A 1 -5.90 -8.84 -1.27
N ARG A 2 -5.29 -10.03 -1.13
CA ARG A 2 -4.35 -10.35 -0.04
C ARG A 2 -2.90 -10.36 -0.54
N ALA A 3 -1.99 -9.87 0.28
CA ALA A 3 -0.55 -9.84 0.02
C ALA A 3 0.23 -10.58 1.11
N ARG A 4 1.47 -10.97 0.78
CA ARG A 4 2.38 -11.66 1.70
C ARG A 4 2.63 -10.82 2.95
N GLY A 5 2.89 -11.47 4.07
CA GLY A 5 3.18 -10.80 5.34
C GLY A 5 1.95 -10.35 6.12
N GLY A 6 0.75 -10.87 5.79
CA GLY A 6 -0.46 -10.54 6.54
C GLY A 6 -1.05 -9.18 6.19
N PHE A 7 -0.96 -8.79 4.91
CA PHE A 7 -1.49 -7.52 4.41
C PHE A 7 -2.69 -7.74 3.50
N GLU A 8 -3.61 -6.79 3.55
CA GLU A 8 -4.68 -6.64 2.57
C GLU A 8 -4.47 -5.35 1.79
N VAL A 9 -4.82 -5.41 0.50
CA VAL A 9 -4.59 -4.32 -0.44
C VAL A 9 -5.87 -4.08 -1.22
N ASP A 10 -6.25 -2.82 -1.34
CA ASP A 10 -7.23 -2.34 -2.31
C ASP A 10 -6.53 -1.39 -3.27
N ILE A 11 -6.83 -1.50 -4.56
CA ILE A 11 -6.17 -0.70 -5.59
C ILE A 11 -7.22 -0.13 -6.54
N ALA A 12 -7.08 1.16 -6.84
CA ALA A 12 -7.86 1.89 -7.84
C ALA A 12 -6.95 2.22 -9.04
N TRP A 13 -7.48 1.97 -10.23
CA TRP A 13 -6.83 2.20 -11.51
C TRP A 13 -7.73 3.03 -12.42
N ALA A 14 -7.12 3.89 -13.23
CA ALA A 14 -7.77 4.55 -14.37
C ALA A 14 -6.75 4.64 -15.51
N ASP A 15 -7.18 4.38 -16.75
CA ASP A 15 -6.31 4.44 -17.95
C ASP A 15 -5.00 3.65 -17.82
N GLY A 16 -5.07 2.47 -17.19
CA GLY A 16 -3.90 1.62 -16.92
C GLY A 16 -2.90 2.18 -15.90
N LYS A 17 -3.25 3.27 -15.20
CA LYS A 17 -2.39 3.94 -14.21
C LYS A 17 -2.97 3.89 -12.81
N LEU A 18 -2.09 3.81 -11.82
CA LEU A 18 -2.47 3.77 -10.41
C LEU A 18 -3.04 5.14 -10.01
N THR A 19 -4.30 5.17 -9.58
CA THR A 19 -4.92 6.37 -9.02
C THR A 19 -4.96 6.36 -7.50
N GLY A 20 -4.95 5.17 -6.89
CA GLY A 20 -4.74 5.03 -5.46
C GLY A 20 -4.61 3.59 -4.99
N ALA A 21 -4.00 3.41 -3.82
CA ALA A 21 -3.95 2.14 -3.13
C ALA A 21 -4.17 2.33 -1.62
N THR A 22 -4.86 1.39 -0.99
CA THR A 22 -4.96 1.29 0.46
C THR A 22 -4.30 0.00 0.90
N ILE A 23 -3.28 0.11 1.73
CA ILE A 23 -2.54 -1.02 2.30
C ILE A 23 -2.97 -1.15 3.76
N ARG A 24 -3.49 -2.31 4.16
CA ARG A 24 -3.90 -2.61 5.54
C ARG A 24 -3.04 -3.73 6.10
N SER A 25 -2.47 -3.52 7.28
CA SER A 25 -1.81 -4.58 8.04
C SER A 25 -2.87 -5.32 8.84
N VAL A 26 -3.16 -6.57 8.49
CA VAL A 26 -4.13 -7.40 9.22
C VAL A 26 -3.43 -8.14 10.36
N ALA A 27 -2.29 -8.75 10.08
CA ALA A 27 -1.51 -9.52 11.05
C ALA A 27 0.01 -9.35 10.86
N GLY A 28 0.44 -8.33 10.09
CA GLY A 28 1.84 -8.17 9.70
C GLY A 28 2.74 -7.68 10.83
N GLN A 29 4.01 -8.10 10.80
CA GLN A 29 5.03 -7.69 11.78
C GLN A 29 5.61 -6.29 11.53
N GLY A 30 4.88 -5.40 10.83
CA GLY A 30 5.31 -4.03 10.57
C GLY A 30 5.71 -3.78 9.11
N GLY A 31 6.92 -4.16 8.75
CA GLY A 31 7.57 -3.74 7.50
C GLY A 31 6.89 -4.30 6.23
N ALA A 32 6.61 -3.41 5.28
CA ALA A 32 6.17 -3.76 3.94
C ALA A 32 6.87 -2.86 2.91
N THR A 33 7.12 -3.42 1.72
CA THR A 33 7.66 -2.67 0.59
C THR A 33 6.62 -2.65 -0.52
N VAL A 34 6.22 -1.45 -0.96
CA VAL A 34 5.29 -1.25 -2.07
C VAL A 34 6.05 -0.78 -3.29
N ARG A 35 5.83 -1.41 -4.44
CA ARG A 35 6.49 -1.06 -5.71
C ARG A 35 5.49 -0.82 -6.83
N TYR A 36 5.72 0.22 -7.62
CA TYR A 36 4.96 0.55 -8.82
C TYR A 36 5.89 1.17 -9.87
N GLY A 37 6.11 0.45 -10.98
CA GLY A 37 7.20 0.75 -11.91
C GLY A 37 8.55 0.74 -11.19
N ASP A 38 9.29 1.83 -11.33
CA ASP A 38 10.60 2.03 -10.69
C ASP A 38 10.50 2.64 -9.28
N LYS A 39 9.30 3.00 -8.83
CA LYS A 39 9.09 3.61 -7.50
C LYS A 39 8.91 2.54 -6.46
N VAL A 40 9.64 2.70 -5.36
CA VAL A 40 9.60 1.84 -4.18
C VAL A 40 9.38 2.69 -2.95
N VAL A 41 8.42 2.31 -2.11
CA VAL A 41 8.14 2.96 -0.83
C VAL A 41 8.14 1.91 0.27
N ALA A 42 8.93 2.16 1.32
CA ALA A 42 8.88 1.39 2.54
C ALA A 42 7.74 1.90 3.42
N LEU A 43 6.92 0.98 3.92
CA LEU A 43 5.87 1.23 4.89
C LEU A 43 6.19 0.45 6.15
N ASN A 44 5.89 1.04 7.30
CA ASN A 44 5.89 0.34 8.57
C ASN A 44 4.51 0.49 9.19
N LEU A 45 3.71 -0.57 9.14
CA LEU A 45 2.32 -0.58 9.58
C LEU A 45 2.13 -1.61 10.68
N LYS A 46 1.82 -1.13 11.89
CA LYS A 46 1.37 -2.01 12.97
C LYS A 46 0.10 -2.77 12.56
N PRO A 47 -0.15 -3.97 13.09
CA PRO A 47 -1.43 -4.66 12.91
C PRO A 47 -2.61 -3.72 13.20
N GLY A 48 -3.61 -3.73 12.34
CA GLY A 48 -4.77 -2.84 12.37
C GLY A 48 -4.57 -1.48 11.69
N ALA A 49 -3.33 -1.07 11.39
CA ALA A 49 -3.05 0.20 10.73
C ALA A 49 -3.17 0.09 9.20
N SER A 50 -3.41 1.24 8.57
CA SER A 50 -3.47 1.36 7.12
C SER A 50 -2.74 2.60 6.60
N ALA A 51 -2.20 2.50 5.38
CA ALA A 51 -1.68 3.64 4.63
C ALA A 51 -2.44 3.82 3.33
N ARG A 52 -2.66 5.08 2.94
CA ARG A 52 -3.19 5.45 1.63
C ARG A 52 -2.08 6.00 0.76
N LEU A 53 -1.96 5.45 -0.44
CA LEU A 53 -1.01 5.86 -1.46
C LEU A 53 -1.81 6.45 -2.63
N GLY A 54 -1.40 7.62 -3.11
CA GLY A 54 -1.94 8.25 -4.30
C GLY A 54 -1.23 7.79 -5.57
N SER A 55 -1.39 8.58 -6.63
CA SER A 55 -0.63 8.36 -7.87
C SER A 55 0.87 8.33 -7.61
N MET A 56 1.56 7.43 -8.31
CA MET A 56 3.01 7.24 -8.17
C MET A 56 3.51 6.89 -6.75
N LEU A 57 2.67 6.21 -5.94
CA LEU A 57 2.97 5.82 -4.56
C LEU A 57 3.18 6.99 -3.57
N ALA A 58 2.71 8.20 -3.89
CA ALA A 58 2.79 9.32 -2.95
C ALA A 58 1.97 9.00 -1.68
N VAL A 59 2.64 8.89 -0.52
CA VAL A 59 1.95 8.69 0.76
C VAL A 59 1.05 9.88 1.02
N GLN A 60 -0.25 9.63 1.14
CA GLN A 60 -1.22 10.65 1.47
C GLN A 60 -1.36 10.68 3.00
N LYS A 61 -1.17 11.84 3.61
CA LYS A 61 -1.62 12.07 4.98
C LYS A 61 -3.13 12.26 4.96
N GLN A 62 -3.82 11.68 5.92
CA GLN A 62 -5.20 12.07 6.23
C GLN A 62 -5.24 13.53 6.65
#